data_AF-A0A520E0R6-F1
#
_entry.id   AF-A0A520E0R6-F1
#
_cell.length_a   1.000
_cell.length_b   1.000
_cell.length_c   1.000
_cell.angle_alpha   90.00
_cell.angle_beta   90.00
_cell.angle_gamma   90.00
#
_symmetry.space_group_name_H-M   'P 1'
#
loop_
_entity.id
_entity.type
_entity.pdbx_description
1 polymer ?
#
loop_
_entity_poly.entity_id
_entity_poly.type
_entity_poly.pdbx_seq_one_letter_code
_entity_poly.pdbx_strand_id
1 'polypeptide(L)'
;ALRGALSDRARNDRVHVVDSIISADAPSTKAAIAALATLSDRVNFLVVLERTDSVTWLSLRNAPEVHIVAVDQLNTYDVLASDDVVFTQGAYDVFVNGAGTATEEAAK
;
A
#
# COMPACT_ATOMS: atom_id res chain seq x y z
N ALA A 1 -12.11 12.61 -2.66
CA ALA A 1 -12.46 11.49 -1.75
C ALA A 1 -11.21 10.79 -1.21
N LEU A 2 -10.35 10.22 -2.09
CA LEU A 2 -9.15 9.46 -1.69
C LEU A 2 -8.22 10.18 -0.69
N ARG A 3 -7.88 11.46 -0.96
CA ARG A 3 -7.03 12.27 -0.07
C ARG A 3 -7.60 12.37 1.35
N GLY A 4 -8.93 12.42 1.49
CA GLY A 4 -9.60 12.48 2.79
C GLY A 4 -9.50 11.16 3.55
N ALA A 5 -9.71 10.03 2.87
CA ALA A 5 -9.57 8.70 3.46
C ALA A 5 -8.12 8.41 3.89
N LEU A 6 -7.14 8.77 3.06
CA LEU A 6 -5.72 8.65 3.44
C LEU A 6 -5.33 9.61 4.56
N SER A 7 -5.86 10.83 4.57
CA SER A 7 -5.62 11.77 5.67
C SER A 7 -6.19 11.26 7.00
N ASP A 8 -7.35 10.60 6.98
CA ASP A 8 -7.92 9.94 8.16
C ASP A 8 -7.01 8.81 8.66
N ARG A 9 -6.54 7.93 7.76
CA ARG A 9 -5.61 6.87 8.13
C ARG A 9 -4.29 7.42 8.66
N ALA A 10 -3.72 8.44 8.03
CA ALA A 10 -2.48 9.08 8.46
C ALA A 10 -2.62 9.76 9.83
N ARG A 11 -3.75 10.40 10.13
CA ARG A 11 -4.00 11.03 11.44
C ARG A 11 -4.09 10.05 12.61
N ASN A 12 -4.39 8.80 12.31
CA ASN A 12 -4.53 7.73 13.31
C ASN A 12 -3.30 6.80 13.34
N ASP A 13 -2.17 7.22 12.74
CA ASP A 13 -0.93 6.44 12.64
C ASP A 13 -1.09 5.08 11.92
N ARG A 14 -2.01 5.01 10.94
CA ARG A 14 -2.39 3.80 10.18
C ARG A 14 -1.80 3.75 8.77
N VAL A 15 -0.81 4.59 8.51
CA VAL A 15 -0.10 4.65 7.23
C VAL A 15 1.37 4.37 7.49
N HIS A 16 1.88 3.31 6.90
CA HIS A 16 3.25 2.86 7.05
C HIS A 16 3.96 2.94 5.70
N VAL A 17 5.18 3.46 5.69
CA VAL A 17 6.05 3.46 4.51
C VAL A 17 7.26 2.59 4.82
N VAL A 18 7.50 1.59 3.99
CA VAL A 18 8.62 0.64 4.13
C VAL A 18 9.46 0.64 2.87
N ASP A 19 10.77 0.49 3.00
CA ASP A 19 11.68 0.41 1.84
C ASP A 19 11.38 -0.83 0.98
N SER A 20 11.31 -1.99 1.63
CA SER A 20 10.90 -3.26 1.04
C SER A 20 10.12 -4.09 2.03
N ILE A 21 9.10 -4.82 1.55
CA ILE A 21 8.31 -5.75 2.39
C ILE A 21 9.06 -7.07 2.56
N ILE A 22 9.89 -7.44 1.58
CA ILE A 22 10.61 -8.70 1.54
C ILE A 22 12.04 -8.40 1.08
N SER A 23 13.02 -8.68 1.93
CA SER A 23 14.44 -8.52 1.60
C SER A 23 15.04 -9.75 0.88
N ALA A 24 14.23 -10.79 0.66
CA ALA A 24 14.64 -12.04 0.03
C ALA A 24 14.35 -12.03 -1.47
N ASP A 25 15.30 -12.50 -2.28
CA ASP A 25 15.15 -12.68 -3.73
C ASP A 25 14.10 -13.73 -4.13
N ALA A 26 13.55 -14.49 -3.16
CA ALA A 26 12.55 -15.52 -3.38
C ALA A 26 11.19 -15.14 -2.75
N PRO A 27 10.07 -15.32 -3.47
CA PRO A 27 8.76 -15.01 -2.94
C PRO A 27 8.41 -15.93 -1.75
N SER A 28 8.04 -15.33 -0.62
CA SER A 28 7.70 -16.04 0.61
C SER A 28 6.56 -15.35 1.34
N THR A 29 5.38 -15.94 1.28
CA THR A 29 4.18 -15.45 1.99
C THR A 29 4.40 -15.40 3.50
N LYS A 30 5.11 -16.38 4.06
CA LYS A 30 5.39 -16.44 5.51
C LYS A 30 6.26 -15.26 5.97
N ALA A 31 7.29 -14.92 5.19
CA ALA A 31 8.16 -13.78 5.52
C ALA A 31 7.40 -12.46 5.40
N ALA A 32 6.59 -12.31 4.35
CA ALA A 32 5.80 -11.10 4.12
C ALA A 32 4.75 -10.87 5.22
N ILE A 33 4.01 -11.91 5.63
CA ILE A 33 3.05 -11.81 6.74
C ILE A 33 3.77 -11.49 8.05
N ALA A 34 4.93 -12.10 8.32
CA ALA A 34 5.70 -11.80 9.52
C ALA A 34 6.14 -10.33 9.56
N ALA A 35 6.56 -9.77 8.42
CA ALA A 35 6.91 -8.35 8.32
C ALA A 35 5.69 -7.45 8.56
N LEU A 36 4.53 -7.77 7.98
CA LEU A 36 3.30 -7.00 8.22
C LEU A 36 2.84 -7.07 9.69
N ALA A 37 2.96 -8.24 10.32
CA ALA A 37 2.62 -8.43 11.73
C ALA A 37 3.50 -7.63 12.69
N THR A 38 4.70 -7.21 12.28
CA THR A 38 5.53 -6.31 13.09
C THR A 38 5.11 -4.85 13.02
N LEU A 39 4.35 -4.47 11.99
CA LEU A 39 3.88 -3.09 11.81
C LEU A 39 2.61 -2.81 12.62
N SER A 40 1.74 -3.80 12.75
CA SER A 40 0.45 -3.67 13.44
C SER A 40 -0.10 -5.03 13.85
N ASP A 41 -0.85 -5.04 14.96
CA ASP A 41 -1.60 -6.20 15.44
C ASP A 41 -2.95 -6.39 14.73
N ARG A 42 -3.28 -5.51 13.77
CA ARG A 42 -4.55 -5.55 13.03
C ARG A 42 -4.51 -6.62 11.93
N VAL A 43 -5.69 -6.91 11.40
CA VAL A 43 -5.89 -8.03 10.47
C VAL A 43 -5.89 -7.58 9.01
N ASN A 44 -6.53 -6.45 8.67
CA ASN A 44 -6.73 -6.08 7.27
C ASN A 44 -5.68 -5.07 6.77
N PHE A 45 -4.72 -5.52 5.98
CA PHE A 45 -3.70 -4.66 5.41
C PHE A 45 -3.99 -4.32 3.95
N LEU A 46 -3.92 -3.04 3.58
CA LEU A 46 -3.81 -2.59 2.20
C LEU A 46 -2.35 -2.39 1.87
N VAL A 47 -1.80 -3.20 0.98
CA VAL A 47 -0.43 -3.05 0.50
C VAL A 47 -0.44 -2.41 -0.87
N VAL A 48 0.18 -1.23 -0.94
CA VAL A 48 0.34 -0.46 -2.18
C VAL A 48 1.76 -0.62 -2.68
N LEU A 49 1.89 -1.17 -3.89
CA LEU A 49 3.18 -1.37 -4.54
C LEU A 49 3.19 -0.91 -6.01
N GLU A 50 4.37 -0.85 -6.58
CA GLU A 50 4.57 -0.66 -8.01
C GLU A 50 4.35 -1.96 -8.76
N ARG A 51 3.95 -1.89 -10.04
CA ARG A 51 3.75 -3.08 -10.89
C ARG A 51 5.03 -3.88 -11.13
N THR A 52 6.18 -3.26 -10.95
CA THR A 52 7.51 -3.84 -11.12
C THR A 52 7.90 -4.77 -9.97
N ASP A 53 7.29 -4.62 -8.80
CA ASP A 53 7.59 -5.43 -7.62
C ASP A 53 6.82 -6.77 -7.63
N SER A 54 7.28 -7.67 -8.49
CA SER A 54 6.69 -9.00 -8.68
C SER A 54 6.92 -9.95 -7.49
N VAL A 55 8.01 -9.79 -6.74
CA VAL A 55 8.35 -10.67 -5.61
C VAL A 55 7.39 -10.43 -4.45
N THR A 56 7.17 -9.17 -4.09
CA THR A 56 6.19 -8.78 -3.08
C THR A 56 4.78 -9.18 -3.51
N TRP A 57 4.42 -8.93 -4.77
CA TRP A 57 3.12 -9.33 -5.33
C TRP A 57 2.87 -10.83 -5.19
N LEU A 58 3.81 -11.67 -5.63
CA LEU A 58 3.67 -13.13 -5.57
C LEU A 58 3.62 -13.67 -4.15
N SER A 59 4.28 -12.99 -3.22
CA SER A 59 4.34 -13.40 -1.82
C SER A 59 3.04 -13.09 -1.08
N LEU A 60 2.45 -11.92 -1.32
CA LEU A 60 1.26 -11.48 -0.60
C LEU A 60 -0.06 -11.91 -1.26
N ARG A 61 -0.09 -12.24 -2.56
CA ARG A 61 -1.36 -12.46 -3.30
C ARG A 61 -2.27 -13.55 -2.74
N ASN A 62 -1.72 -14.45 -1.93
CA ASN A 62 -2.45 -15.56 -1.33
C ASN A 62 -2.86 -15.31 0.13
N ALA A 63 -2.44 -14.18 0.73
CA ALA A 63 -2.76 -13.86 2.11
C ALA A 63 -4.20 -13.31 2.18
N PRO A 64 -5.12 -13.95 2.91
CA PRO A 64 -6.53 -13.54 2.97
C PRO A 64 -6.73 -12.21 3.69
N GLU A 65 -5.78 -11.85 4.54
CA GLU A 65 -5.76 -10.67 5.40
C GLU A 65 -5.10 -9.45 4.71
N VAL A 66 -4.61 -9.63 3.48
CA VAL A 66 -3.89 -8.60 2.72
C VAL A 66 -4.58 -8.34 1.39
N HIS A 67 -4.92 -7.07 1.15
CA HIS A 67 -5.33 -6.60 -0.16
C HIS A 67 -4.18 -5.90 -0.85
N ILE A 68 -3.86 -6.33 -2.07
CA ILE A 68 -2.77 -5.76 -2.87
C ILE A 68 -3.34 -4.89 -3.96
N VAL A 69 -2.84 -3.67 -4.06
CA VAL A 69 -3.22 -2.73 -5.10
C VAL A 69 -1.96 -2.08 -5.67
N ALA A 70 -1.94 -1.92 -6.99
CA ALA A 70 -0.90 -1.14 -7.64
C ALA A 70 -1.16 0.36 -7.42
N VAL A 71 -0.11 1.17 -7.27
CA VAL A 71 -0.25 2.62 -6.98
C VAL A 71 -1.18 3.37 -7.95
N ASP A 72 -1.23 2.96 -9.22
CA ASP A 72 -2.08 3.50 -10.29
C ASP A 72 -3.55 3.10 -10.19
N GLN A 73 -3.89 2.14 -9.32
CA GLN A 73 -5.23 1.61 -9.12
C GLN A 73 -5.76 1.83 -7.69
N LEU A 74 -5.10 2.69 -6.92
CA LEU A 74 -5.49 2.96 -5.54
C LEU A 74 -6.85 3.66 -5.46
N ASN A 75 -7.85 2.97 -4.92
CA ASN A 75 -9.21 3.50 -4.77
C ASN A 75 -9.56 3.85 -3.33
N THR A 76 -10.56 4.72 -3.16
CA THR A 76 -11.02 5.13 -1.82
C THR A 76 -11.67 3.97 -1.06
N TYR A 77 -12.34 3.05 -1.78
CA TYR A 77 -12.98 1.89 -1.17
C TYR A 77 -11.96 1.00 -0.45
N ASP A 78 -10.85 0.68 -1.11
CA ASP A 78 -9.83 -0.21 -0.57
C ASP A 78 -9.19 0.39 0.69
N VAL A 79 -8.97 1.71 0.71
CA VAL A 79 -8.45 2.44 1.88
C VAL A 79 -9.44 2.42 3.06
N LEU A 80 -10.74 2.50 2.79
CA LEU A 80 -11.77 2.48 3.84
C LEU A 80 -12.04 1.07 4.36
N ALA A 81 -12.00 0.07 3.48
CA ALA A 81 -12.20 -1.34 3.82
C ALA A 81 -11.01 -1.93 4.59
N SER A 82 -9.83 -1.35 4.40
CA SER A 82 -8.61 -1.81 5.07
C SER A 82 -8.37 -1.05 6.37
N ASP A 83 -7.68 -1.73 7.28
CA ASP A 83 -7.33 -1.18 8.55
C ASP A 83 -6.06 -0.32 8.43
N ASP A 84 -4.96 -0.92 8.01
CA ASP A 84 -3.69 -0.22 7.86
C ASP A 84 -3.27 -0.20 6.40
N VAL A 85 -2.67 0.91 5.97
CA VAL A 85 -2.19 1.10 4.61
C VAL A 85 -0.67 1.10 4.63
N VAL A 86 -0.06 0.17 3.90
CA VAL A 86 1.39 0.00 3.79
C VAL A 86 1.81 0.34 2.38
N PHE A 87 2.69 1.34 2.24
CA PHE A 87 3.30 1.72 0.98
C PHE A 87 4.74 1.19 0.93
N THR A 88 5.16 0.69 -0.22
CA THR A 88 6.60 0.63 -0.51
C THR A 88 7.13 2.04 -0.79
N GLN A 89 8.40 2.30 -0.49
CA GLN A 89 8.98 3.64 -0.67
C GLN A 89 8.84 4.12 -2.12
N GLY A 90 9.14 3.26 -3.09
CA GLY A 90 8.97 3.60 -4.51
C GLY A 90 7.51 3.89 -4.88
N ALA A 91 6.55 3.12 -4.36
CA ALA A 91 5.13 3.38 -4.58
C ALA A 91 4.67 4.68 -3.90
N TYR A 92 5.19 5.00 -2.72
CA TYR A 92 4.91 6.26 -2.03
C TYR A 92 5.43 7.46 -2.83
N ASP A 93 6.66 7.38 -3.33
CA ASP A 93 7.26 8.44 -4.14
C ASP A 93 6.47 8.65 -5.44
N VAL A 94 6.09 7.57 -6.12
CA VAL A 94 5.21 7.66 -7.31
C VAL A 94 3.85 8.24 -6.96
N PHE A 95 3.27 7.88 -5.81
CA PHE A 95 1.98 8.39 -5.37
C PHE A 95 2.04 9.90 -5.08
N VAL A 96 3.06 10.36 -4.35
CA VAL A 96 3.24 11.78 -4.00
C VAL A 96 3.58 12.61 -5.25
N ASN A 97 4.47 12.11 -6.10
CA ASN A 97 4.88 12.80 -7.33
C ASN A 97 3.77 12.79 -8.39
N GLY A 98 3.02 11.69 -8.52
CA GLY A 98 1.88 11.55 -9.45
C GLY A 98 0.62 12.28 -8.99
N ALA A 99 0.43 12.48 -7.68
CA ALA A 99 -0.63 13.34 -7.17
C ALA A 99 -0.43 14.82 -7.54
N GLY A 100 0.78 15.21 -7.95
CA GLY A 100 1.12 16.53 -8.49
C GLY A 100 0.56 16.81 -9.88
N THR A 101 0.39 15.79 -10.73
CA THR A 101 -0.05 15.96 -12.12
C THR A 101 -1.56 15.86 -12.32
N ALA A 102 -2.33 15.44 -11.31
CA ALA A 102 -3.80 15.37 -11.38
C ALA A 102 -4.52 16.69 -11.05
N THR A 103 -3.80 17.81 -10.89
CA THR A 103 -4.39 19.11 -10.53
C THR A 103 -4.67 19.99 -11.76
N GLU A 104 -4.27 19.59 -12.96
CA GLU A 104 -4.36 20.43 -14.17
C GLU A 104 -5.31 19.86 -15.24
N GLU A 105 -6.47 19.29 -14.86
CA GLU A 105 -7.51 18.95 -15.84
C GLU A 105 -8.94 19.04 -15.28
N ALA A 106 -9.20 20.08 -14.49
CA ALA A 106 -10.56 20.46 -14.08
C ALA A 106 -10.74 21.98 -14.12
N ALA A 107 -10.35 22.60 -15.24
CA ALA A 107 -10.69 23.98 -15.56
C ALA A 107 -10.62 24.20 -17.07
N LYS A 108 -11.61 23.69 -17.81
CA LYS A 108 -12.01 24.28 -19.09
C LYS A 108 -13.47 24.00 -19.38
#